data_AF-A0A0J1J0U0-F1
#
_entry.id   AF-A0A0J1J0U0-F1
#
_cell.length_a   1.000
_cell.length_b   1.000
_cell.length_c   1.000
_cell.angle_alpha   90.00
_cell.angle_beta   90.00
_cell.angle_gamma   90.00
#
_symmetry.space_group_name_H-M   'P 1'
#
loop_
_entity.id
_entity.type
_entity.pdbx_description
1 polymer ?
#
loop_
_entity_poly.entity_id
_entity_poly.type
_entity_poly.pdbx_seq_one_letter_code
_entity_poly.pdbx_strand_id
1 'polypeptide(L)'
;MVSLFDIQEELKKLPAKPGVYIMHDAKDAIIYVGKAISLKNRVRQYFQSSRNKGAKIEQMVTKIRRFEYIITDSELEALVLECNLIKEHRPKYNTMLKDDKSYPFIKVTVQEEYPRVLFARIMKKDKCKYFGPYTSAGAIKDTIELINKLYKLRTCNRSLPRDIGNERPCLNYHIKQCNAPCQGYVTKEEYRNQVNEAIAFLDGNYDPVIKMLEQRMQDASERMDFEAAIEQRELLNSVKQIAQKQKITMSDGEDKDIIAMASDDTDAVVQVFFVRSGRLIGRDHFYLRVAPHDTKGMVLDSFIKQFYAGTPFIPKELMIQEEVEDCEVIEQWLSKKRGQRVHIKVPKKGTKEKLVELAARNAELVLSQDKEKIKREEGRTIGAMKEIAGLLGLENVVRVEAFDISNISGFESVGSMIVYEKGKPKRSDYRKFKIQSVKGPDDYASMEEVLTRRFSHGLAELEEAKQEKEFSSFSRFPDLIMMDGGKGQVNVALRVMDNLKMNIPVCGMVKDDNHRTRGLFFNNVEIPIEKSSEGFRLITRIQDEAHRFAIEYHRSLRSKQQVHSILDDIDGIGPARRKALMRTFKSLEAIRDASEEELAKAPSMNANSAKKVYDFFH
;
A
#
# COMPACT_ATOMS: atom_id res chain seq x y z
N MET A 1 36.50 14.17 21.25
CA MET A 1 37.06 15.20 20.33
C MET A 1 36.67 14.81 18.92
N VAL A 2 35.59 15.39 18.38
CA VAL A 2 35.25 15.20 16.96
C VAL A 2 36.14 16.16 16.19
N SER A 3 37.05 15.62 15.37
CA SER A 3 37.85 16.38 14.40
C SER A 3 36.94 17.36 13.66
N LEU A 4 37.17 18.67 13.79
CA LEU A 4 36.46 19.67 12.98
C LEU A 4 36.74 19.38 11.51
N PHE A 5 35.72 18.99 10.75
CA PHE A 5 35.82 18.83 9.30
C PHE A 5 36.02 20.22 8.67
N ASP A 6 37.24 20.52 8.23
CA ASP A 6 37.54 21.78 7.53
C ASP A 6 37.12 21.66 6.07
N ILE A 7 35.97 22.26 5.75
CA ILE A 7 35.40 22.27 4.40
C ILE A 7 36.40 22.86 3.39
N GLN A 8 37.18 23.90 3.73
CA GLN A 8 38.08 24.54 2.77
C GLN A 8 39.27 23.65 2.43
N GLU A 9 39.83 22.93 3.40
CA GLU A 9 40.90 21.96 3.17
C GLU A 9 40.40 20.73 2.39
N GLU A 10 39.22 20.21 2.72
CA GLU A 10 38.66 19.05 2.01
C GLU A 10 38.27 19.37 0.56
N LEU A 11 37.84 20.60 0.28
CA LEU A 11 37.61 21.06 -1.10
C LEU A 11 38.89 21.04 -1.96
N LYS A 12 40.08 21.15 -1.36
CA LYS A 12 41.37 21.06 -2.08
C LYS A 12 41.66 19.65 -2.56
N LYS A 13 41.23 18.64 -1.81
CA LYS A 13 41.51 17.21 -2.03
C LYS A 13 40.58 16.55 -3.05
N LEU A 14 39.52 17.24 -3.49
CA LEU A 14 38.55 16.68 -4.43
C LEU A 14 39.18 16.32 -5.80
N PRO A 15 38.91 15.10 -6.32
CA PRO A 15 39.41 14.67 -7.61
C PRO A 15 38.65 15.36 -8.75
N ALA A 16 39.34 15.62 -9.87
CA ALA A 16 38.73 16.05 -11.12
C ALA A 16 38.20 14.84 -11.92
N LYS A 17 37.43 13.97 -11.25
CA LYS A 17 36.81 12.76 -11.82
C LYS A 17 35.29 12.81 -11.67
N PRO A 18 34.55 12.05 -12.50
CA PRO A 18 33.12 11.84 -12.30
C PRO A 18 32.84 11.16 -10.97
N GLY A 19 31.68 11.45 -10.40
CA GLY A 19 31.24 10.80 -9.18
C GLY A 19 30.00 11.42 -8.55
N VAL A 20 29.62 10.86 -7.41
CA VAL A 20 28.51 11.33 -6.58
C VAL A 20 29.07 11.97 -5.32
N TYR A 21 28.51 13.10 -4.90
CA TYR A 21 28.80 13.74 -3.62
C TYR A 21 27.57 13.72 -2.72
N ILE A 22 27.82 13.58 -1.42
CA ILE A 22 26.81 13.41 -0.37
C ILE A 22 27.07 14.50 0.68
N MET A 23 26.05 15.28 1.01
CA MET A 23 26.15 16.41 1.93
C MET A 23 25.43 16.09 3.24
N HIS A 24 26.12 16.35 4.36
CA HIS A 24 25.63 16.04 5.70
C HIS A 24 25.46 17.31 6.55
N ASP A 25 24.49 17.29 7.46
CA ASP A 25 24.27 18.37 8.44
C ASP A 25 25.03 18.17 9.76
N ALA A 26 24.76 19.03 10.75
CA ALA A 26 25.39 18.98 12.08
C ALA A 26 25.06 17.75 12.91
N LYS A 27 23.97 17.04 12.59
CA LYS A 27 23.56 15.79 13.23
C LYS A 27 24.01 14.56 12.43
N ASP A 28 24.85 14.78 11.43
CA ASP A 28 25.29 13.77 10.49
C ASP A 28 24.19 13.17 9.59
N ALA A 29 23.06 13.88 9.43
CA ALA A 29 22.00 13.44 8.52
C ALA A 29 22.34 13.82 7.08
N ILE A 30 22.13 12.89 6.14
CA ILE A 30 22.27 13.16 4.70
C ILE A 30 21.15 14.10 4.25
N ILE A 31 21.51 15.31 3.86
CA ILE A 31 20.57 16.36 3.47
C ILE A 31 20.48 16.54 1.95
N TYR A 32 21.52 16.17 1.20
CA TYR A 32 21.54 16.25 -0.25
C TYR A 32 22.51 15.24 -0.87
N VAL A 33 22.15 14.68 -2.01
CA VAL A 33 22.98 13.84 -2.87
C VAL A 33 22.97 14.43 -4.27
N GLY A 34 24.14 14.51 -4.93
CA GLY A 34 24.22 15.00 -6.30
C GLY A 34 25.35 14.36 -7.10
N LYS A 35 25.22 14.30 -8.43
CA LYS A 35 26.28 13.87 -9.35
C LYS A 35 27.14 15.03 -9.87
N ALA A 36 28.35 14.70 -10.32
CA ALA A 36 29.24 15.63 -11.00
C ALA A 36 30.08 14.93 -12.09
N ILE A 37 30.31 15.62 -13.22
CA ILE A 37 31.35 15.25 -14.20
C ILE A 37 32.75 15.43 -13.60
N SER A 38 32.91 16.49 -12.81
CA SER A 38 34.12 16.78 -12.05
C SER A 38 33.73 17.16 -10.64
N LEU A 39 33.95 16.24 -9.70
CA LEU A 39 33.70 16.45 -8.26
C LEU A 39 34.39 17.72 -7.76
N LYS A 40 35.66 17.93 -8.16
CA LYS A 40 36.42 19.14 -7.86
C LYS A 40 35.71 20.42 -8.26
N ASN A 41 35.18 20.51 -9.47
CA ASN A 41 34.56 21.74 -9.96
C ASN A 41 33.17 21.95 -9.35
N ARG A 42 32.35 20.89 -9.35
CA ARG A 42 30.95 20.98 -8.93
C ARG A 42 30.80 21.25 -7.44
N VAL A 43 31.53 20.53 -6.58
CA VAL A 43 31.40 20.68 -5.12
C VAL A 43 31.94 22.04 -4.68
N ARG A 44 33.04 22.53 -5.26
CA ARG A 44 33.58 23.88 -4.97
C ARG A 44 32.60 25.00 -5.30
N GLN A 45 31.80 24.85 -6.35
CA GLN A 45 30.80 25.84 -6.76
C GLN A 45 29.78 26.13 -5.65
N TYR A 46 29.44 25.14 -4.82
CA TYR A 46 28.55 25.32 -3.67
C TYR A 46 29.11 26.26 -2.61
N PHE A 47 30.43 26.36 -2.46
CA PHE A 47 31.09 27.11 -1.38
C PHE A 47 31.74 28.42 -1.85
N GLN A 48 31.75 28.71 -3.15
CA GLN A 48 32.25 29.98 -3.71
C GLN A 48 31.22 31.11 -3.54
N SER A 49 31.65 32.33 -3.23
CA SER A 49 30.80 33.52 -3.14
C SER A 49 30.42 34.05 -4.54
N SER A 50 29.54 33.35 -5.25
CA SER A 50 29.01 33.77 -6.55
C SER A 50 27.60 34.39 -6.42
N ARG A 51 27.34 35.52 -7.09
CA ARG A 51 26.05 36.27 -7.07
C ARG A 51 24.84 35.56 -7.71
N ASN A 52 24.99 34.34 -8.23
CA ASN A 52 23.94 33.60 -8.97
C ASN A 52 23.64 32.22 -8.37
N LYS A 53 23.68 32.05 -7.04
CA LYS A 53 23.21 30.80 -6.43
C LYS A 53 21.69 30.86 -6.30
N GLY A 54 21.00 29.83 -6.78
CA GLY A 54 19.56 29.69 -6.52
C GLY A 54 19.30 29.63 -5.01
N ALA A 55 18.20 30.21 -4.54
CA ALA A 55 17.85 30.31 -3.12
C ALA A 55 17.91 28.95 -2.37
N LYS A 56 17.58 27.85 -3.06
CA LYS A 56 17.75 26.47 -2.58
C LYS A 56 19.17 26.18 -2.13
N ILE A 57 20.13 26.47 -3.01
CA ILE A 57 21.54 26.14 -2.81
C ILE A 57 22.09 26.95 -1.64
N GLU A 58 21.74 28.24 -1.55
CA GLU A 58 22.19 29.09 -0.44
C GLU A 58 21.71 28.57 0.92
N GLN A 59 20.42 28.26 1.05
CA GLN A 59 19.87 27.70 2.28
C GLN A 59 20.48 26.34 2.63
N MET A 60 20.64 25.47 1.64
CA MET A 60 21.22 24.14 1.84
C MET A 60 22.67 24.27 2.32
N VAL A 61 23.48 25.10 1.66
CA VAL A 61 24.90 25.27 1.96
C VAL A 61 25.13 25.73 3.39
N THR A 62 24.27 26.60 3.95
CA THR A 62 24.39 27.03 5.36
C THR A 62 24.30 25.89 6.38
N LYS A 63 23.67 24.78 6.01
CA LYS A 63 23.44 23.63 6.90
C LYS A 63 24.50 22.54 6.75
N ILE A 64 25.35 22.61 5.73
CA ILE A 64 26.37 21.59 5.48
C ILE A 64 27.46 21.69 6.55
N ARG A 65 27.85 20.53 7.10
CA ARG A 65 28.95 20.40 8.07
C ARG A 65 30.03 19.45 7.60
N ARG A 66 29.69 18.44 6.81
CA ARG A 66 30.65 17.59 6.11
C ARG A 66 30.08 17.13 4.77
N PHE A 67 30.96 16.70 3.89
CA PHE A 67 30.57 16.07 2.64
C PHE A 67 31.45 14.84 2.37
N GLU A 68 30.88 13.88 1.66
CA GLU A 68 31.55 12.67 1.18
C GLU A 68 31.43 12.60 -0.34
N TYR A 69 32.26 11.78 -0.98
CA TYR A 69 32.15 11.53 -2.41
C TYR A 69 32.54 10.10 -2.78
N ILE A 70 31.93 9.60 -3.85
CA ILE A 70 32.20 8.30 -4.45
C ILE A 70 32.59 8.56 -5.91
N ILE A 71 33.80 8.17 -6.28
CA ILE A 71 34.30 8.30 -7.65
C ILE A 71 33.67 7.20 -8.51
N THR A 72 33.30 7.52 -9.74
CA THR A 72 32.81 6.57 -10.75
C THR A 72 33.65 6.65 -12.01
N ASP A 73 33.60 5.63 -12.86
CA ASP A 73 34.38 5.58 -14.09
C ASP A 73 33.73 6.40 -15.22
N SER A 74 32.44 6.70 -15.09
CA SER A 74 31.70 7.55 -16.02
C SER A 74 30.64 8.41 -15.34
N GLU A 75 30.18 9.46 -16.03
CA GLU A 75 29.03 10.26 -15.59
C GLU A 75 27.74 9.44 -15.55
N LEU A 76 27.57 8.48 -16.47
CA LEU A 76 26.42 7.58 -16.50
C LEU A 76 26.35 6.72 -15.24
N GLU A 77 27.49 6.21 -14.76
CA GLU A 77 27.56 5.50 -13.48
C GLU A 77 27.28 6.42 -12.29
N ALA A 78 27.78 7.66 -12.32
CA ALA A 78 27.46 8.65 -11.29
C ALA A 78 25.95 8.92 -11.23
N LEU A 79 25.27 9.04 -12.38
CA LEU A 79 23.83 9.21 -12.46
C LEU A 79 23.07 8.03 -11.84
N VAL A 80 23.46 6.78 -12.17
CA VAL A 80 22.80 5.59 -11.61
C VAL A 80 23.02 5.50 -10.11
N LEU A 81 24.24 5.76 -9.63
CA LEU A 81 24.58 5.73 -8.22
C LEU A 81 23.84 6.83 -7.43
N GLU A 82 23.76 8.05 -7.98
CA GLU A 82 22.99 9.16 -7.42
C GLU A 82 21.52 8.74 -7.22
N CYS A 83 20.90 8.16 -8.24
CA CYS A 83 19.51 7.70 -8.15
C CYS A 83 19.30 6.67 -7.03
N ASN A 84 20.24 5.74 -6.87
CA ASN A 84 20.16 4.71 -5.83
C ASN A 84 20.29 5.34 -4.42
N LEU A 85 21.27 6.22 -4.23
CA LEU A 85 21.50 6.91 -2.95
C LEU A 85 20.34 7.85 -2.57
N ILE A 86 19.74 8.52 -3.54
CA ILE A 86 18.53 9.33 -3.32
C ILE A 86 17.37 8.45 -2.86
N LYS A 87 17.15 7.28 -3.48
CA LYS A 87 16.09 6.34 -3.09
C LYS A 87 16.33 5.74 -1.70
N GLU A 88 17.58 5.43 -1.38
CA GLU A 88 18.00 4.82 -0.12
C GLU A 88 17.89 5.81 1.06
N HIS A 89 18.49 6.99 0.92
CA HIS A 89 18.63 7.95 2.03
C HIS A 89 17.52 9.00 2.09
N ARG A 90 16.76 9.17 1.02
CA ARG A 90 15.64 10.15 0.88
C ARG A 90 16.00 11.55 1.40
N PRO A 91 17.07 12.18 0.89
CA PRO A 91 17.59 13.42 1.46
C PRO A 91 16.61 14.58 1.31
N LYS A 92 16.57 15.47 2.30
CA LYS A 92 15.59 16.56 2.39
C LYS A 92 15.56 17.50 1.19
N TYR A 93 16.72 17.79 0.59
CA TYR A 93 16.85 18.77 -0.50
C TYR A 93 16.83 18.13 -1.90
N ASN A 94 16.63 16.81 -2.01
CA ASN A 94 16.40 16.13 -3.28
C ASN A 94 14.90 16.05 -3.57
N THR A 95 14.52 16.26 -4.85
CA THR A 95 13.17 15.99 -5.31
C THR A 95 12.94 14.48 -5.34
N MET A 96 11.87 14.02 -4.68
CA MET A 96 11.63 12.59 -4.42
C MET A 96 10.34 12.12 -5.05
N LEU A 97 10.40 11.02 -5.80
CA LEU A 97 9.23 10.27 -6.22
C LEU A 97 8.59 9.58 -5.00
N LYS A 98 7.32 9.86 -4.71
CA LYS A 98 6.60 9.26 -3.57
C LYS A 98 6.10 7.84 -3.86
N ASP A 99 5.89 7.53 -5.14
CA ASP A 99 5.28 6.29 -5.59
C ASP A 99 6.32 5.31 -6.15
N ASP A 100 6.37 4.10 -5.60
CA ASP A 100 7.20 3.00 -6.13
C ASP A 100 6.32 1.99 -6.89
N LYS A 101 5.79 2.43 -8.04
CA LYS A 101 4.89 1.60 -8.87
C LYS A 101 5.70 0.61 -9.72
N SER A 102 5.60 -0.67 -9.40
CA SER A 102 6.11 -1.75 -10.27
C SER A 102 5.09 -2.04 -11.39
N TYR A 103 5.49 -1.89 -12.65
CA TYR A 103 4.59 -2.13 -13.77
C TYR A 103 4.45 -3.61 -14.14
N PRO A 104 3.22 -4.12 -14.22
CA PRO A 104 3.00 -5.45 -14.75
C PRO A 104 2.91 -5.45 -16.30
N PHE A 105 3.20 -6.61 -16.85
CA PHE A 105 3.27 -6.93 -18.27
C PHE A 105 2.50 -8.23 -18.53
N ILE A 106 2.05 -8.40 -19.77
CA ILE A 106 1.63 -9.69 -20.30
C ILE A 106 2.83 -10.32 -21.01
N LYS A 107 3.24 -11.50 -20.56
CA LYS A 107 4.33 -12.28 -21.11
C LYS A 107 3.77 -13.41 -21.96
N VAL A 108 4.24 -13.53 -23.20
CA VAL A 108 3.91 -14.65 -24.10
C VAL A 108 5.14 -15.51 -24.33
N THR A 109 5.09 -16.79 -23.93
CA THR A 109 6.22 -17.73 -23.99
C THR A 109 6.39 -18.35 -25.38
N VAL A 110 6.66 -17.51 -26.38
CA VAL A 110 6.79 -17.90 -27.79
C VAL A 110 7.87 -18.96 -28.06
N GLN A 111 8.83 -19.13 -27.16
CA GLN A 111 9.85 -20.17 -27.25
C GLN A 111 9.35 -21.57 -26.88
N GLU A 112 8.23 -21.69 -26.18
CA GLU A 112 7.62 -23.01 -25.92
C GLU A 112 6.96 -23.55 -27.20
N GLU A 113 6.89 -24.87 -27.34
CA GLU A 113 6.14 -25.51 -28.42
C GLU A 113 4.65 -25.15 -28.34
N TYR A 114 4.12 -25.09 -27.12
CA TYR A 114 2.75 -24.67 -26.81
C TYR A 114 2.78 -23.39 -25.95
N PRO A 115 2.93 -22.18 -26.53
CA PRO A 115 3.08 -20.93 -25.78
C PRO A 115 1.96 -20.66 -24.77
N ARG A 116 2.31 -19.89 -23.73
CA ARG A 116 1.42 -19.45 -22.65
C ARG A 116 1.37 -17.94 -22.59
N VAL A 117 0.23 -17.41 -22.15
CA VAL A 117 0.04 -15.99 -21.85
C VAL A 117 0.00 -15.83 -20.33
N LEU A 118 0.97 -15.10 -19.78
CA LEU A 118 1.24 -15.05 -18.34
C LEU A 118 1.30 -13.60 -17.86
N PHE A 119 0.92 -13.38 -16.61
CA PHE A 119 1.20 -12.14 -15.90
C PHE A 119 2.68 -12.11 -15.47
N ALA A 120 3.39 -11.01 -15.75
CA ALA A 120 4.77 -10.82 -15.32
C ALA A 120 4.98 -9.42 -14.77
N ARG A 121 5.76 -9.26 -13.70
CA ARG A 121 6.19 -7.93 -13.19
C ARG A 121 7.59 -7.54 -13.63
N ILE A 122 8.37 -8.51 -14.14
CA ILE A 122 9.76 -8.34 -14.52
C ILE A 122 9.92 -8.85 -15.94
N MET A 123 10.44 -7.99 -16.82
CA MET A 123 10.89 -8.40 -18.14
C MET A 123 12.26 -9.05 -18.02
N LYS A 124 12.35 -10.31 -18.44
CA LYS A 124 13.60 -11.06 -18.49
C LYS A 124 14.10 -11.09 -19.94
N LYS A 125 15.41 -11.22 -20.14
CA LYS A 125 15.99 -11.46 -21.47
C LYS A 125 15.86 -12.95 -21.86
N ASP A 126 14.63 -13.47 -21.85
CA ASP A 126 14.32 -14.89 -22.01
C ASP A 126 13.68 -15.23 -23.38
N LYS A 127 13.83 -14.32 -24.35
CA LYS A 127 13.26 -14.40 -25.71
C LYS A 127 11.73 -14.52 -25.75
N CYS A 128 11.03 -14.29 -24.64
CA CYS A 128 9.58 -14.13 -24.62
C CYS A 128 9.17 -12.78 -25.21
N LYS A 129 7.92 -12.70 -25.69
CA LYS A 129 7.30 -11.41 -26.01
C LYS A 129 6.66 -10.83 -24.76
N TYR A 130 6.83 -9.53 -24.54
CA TYR A 130 6.24 -8.80 -23.43
C TYR A 130 5.39 -7.65 -23.95
N PHE A 131 4.16 -7.55 -23.47
CA PHE A 131 3.20 -6.51 -23.82
C PHE A 131 2.90 -5.67 -22.58
N GLY A 132 2.85 -4.34 -22.76
CA GLY A 132 2.71 -3.37 -21.68
C GLY A 132 3.73 -2.22 -21.82
N PRO A 133 4.04 -1.51 -20.72
CA PRO A 133 3.54 -1.70 -19.36
C PRO A 133 2.04 -1.37 -19.24
N TYR A 134 1.31 -2.15 -18.42
CA TYR A 134 -0.09 -1.81 -18.10
C TYR A 134 -0.17 -1.07 -16.75
N THR A 135 -1.13 -0.16 -16.64
CA THR A 135 -1.30 0.69 -15.46
C THR A 135 -2.06 0.00 -14.32
N SER A 136 -2.73 -1.13 -14.59
CA SER A 136 -3.48 -1.90 -13.61
C SER A 136 -3.27 -3.40 -13.79
N ALA A 137 -2.98 -4.08 -12.67
CA ALA A 137 -2.93 -5.54 -12.63
C ALA A 137 -4.31 -6.18 -12.88
N GLY A 138 -5.40 -5.48 -12.51
CA GLY A 138 -6.76 -5.93 -12.81
C GLY A 138 -7.01 -5.96 -14.31
N ALA A 139 -6.69 -4.86 -15.00
CA ALA A 139 -6.83 -4.77 -16.46
C ALA A 139 -6.04 -5.86 -17.20
N ILE A 140 -4.86 -6.24 -16.71
CA ILE A 140 -4.12 -7.39 -17.27
C ILE A 140 -4.88 -8.69 -17.06
N LYS A 141 -5.35 -8.96 -15.83
CA LYS A 141 -6.06 -10.21 -15.54
C LYS A 141 -7.29 -10.35 -16.43
N ASP A 142 -8.08 -9.28 -16.56
CA ASP A 142 -9.25 -9.23 -17.42
C ASP A 142 -8.88 -9.50 -18.89
N THR A 143 -7.77 -8.90 -19.36
CA THR A 143 -7.26 -9.10 -20.72
C THR A 143 -6.80 -10.54 -20.96
N ILE A 144 -6.06 -11.13 -20.02
CA ILE A 144 -5.59 -12.53 -20.10
C ILE A 144 -6.79 -13.49 -20.08
N GLU A 145 -7.77 -13.23 -19.23
CA GLU A 145 -8.99 -14.05 -19.16
C GLU A 145 -9.78 -13.99 -20.47
N LEU A 146 -9.94 -12.81 -21.05
CA LEU A 146 -10.59 -12.63 -22.35
C LEU A 146 -9.85 -13.37 -23.47
N ILE A 147 -8.53 -13.25 -23.52
CA ILE A 147 -7.67 -13.98 -24.48
C ILE A 147 -7.86 -15.49 -24.35
N ASN A 148 -7.88 -16.01 -23.11
CA ASN A 148 -8.09 -17.43 -22.88
C ASN A 148 -9.49 -17.89 -23.28
N LYS A 149 -10.52 -17.05 -23.08
CA LYS A 149 -11.90 -17.34 -23.56
C LYS A 149 -11.99 -17.37 -25.09
N LEU A 150 -11.34 -16.42 -25.77
CA LEU A 150 -11.38 -16.30 -27.23
C LEU A 150 -10.56 -17.39 -27.94
N TYR A 151 -9.33 -17.63 -27.48
CA TYR A 151 -8.35 -18.46 -28.19
C TYR A 151 -8.05 -19.79 -27.50
N LYS A 152 -8.68 -20.07 -26.35
CA LYS A 152 -8.62 -21.36 -25.62
C LYS A 152 -7.19 -21.84 -25.33
N LEU A 153 -6.36 -20.89 -24.90
CA LEU A 153 -4.94 -21.13 -24.60
C LEU A 153 -4.74 -21.85 -23.27
N ARG A 154 -3.63 -22.58 -23.17
CA ARG A 154 -3.28 -23.31 -21.94
C ARG A 154 -2.78 -22.35 -20.86
N THR A 155 -3.25 -22.57 -19.63
CA THR A 155 -2.79 -21.86 -18.43
C THR A 155 -2.02 -22.76 -17.47
N CYS A 156 -1.95 -24.07 -17.74
CA CYS A 156 -1.28 -25.04 -16.89
C CYS A 156 0.26 -24.94 -16.95
N ASN A 157 0.91 -25.37 -15.88
CA ASN A 157 2.37 -25.40 -15.75
C ASN A 157 3.03 -26.69 -16.25
N ARG A 158 2.28 -27.59 -16.90
CA ARG A 158 2.81 -28.84 -17.47
C ARG A 158 3.87 -28.53 -18.54
N SER A 159 4.88 -29.39 -18.66
CA SER A 159 5.95 -29.30 -19.64
C SER A 159 5.56 -30.07 -20.90
N LEU A 160 4.95 -29.38 -21.87
CA LEU A 160 4.57 -29.99 -23.16
C LEU A 160 5.75 -29.87 -24.15
N PRO A 161 6.07 -30.93 -24.91
CA PRO A 161 5.25 -32.12 -25.17
C PRO A 161 5.48 -33.31 -24.20
N ARG A 162 6.43 -33.22 -23.27
CA ARG A 162 6.81 -34.32 -22.35
C ARG A 162 5.64 -34.87 -21.53
N ASP A 163 4.74 -34.00 -21.07
CA ASP A 163 3.64 -34.38 -20.17
C ASP A 163 2.30 -34.70 -20.89
N ILE A 164 2.34 -34.95 -22.20
CA ILE A 164 1.13 -35.30 -22.96
C ILE A 164 0.64 -36.68 -22.55
N GLY A 165 -0.65 -36.79 -22.21
CA GLY A 165 -1.30 -38.07 -21.87
C GLY A 165 -1.07 -38.58 -20.43
N ASN A 166 -0.22 -37.93 -19.64
CA ASN A 166 0.14 -38.40 -18.29
C ASN A 166 -1.02 -38.32 -17.27
N GLU A 167 -1.97 -37.40 -17.46
CA GLU A 167 -3.08 -37.15 -16.53
C GLU A 167 -4.33 -36.77 -17.30
N ARG A 168 -5.50 -36.86 -16.65
CA ARG A 168 -6.77 -36.36 -17.19
C ARG A 168 -6.72 -34.86 -17.53
N PRO A 169 -7.54 -34.39 -18.50
CA PRO A 169 -7.66 -32.97 -18.79
C PRO A 169 -8.21 -32.21 -17.58
N CYS A 170 -7.73 -30.99 -17.38
CA CYS A 170 -8.14 -30.17 -16.24
C CYS A 170 -9.52 -29.52 -16.46
N LEU A 171 -10.04 -28.88 -15.42
CA LEU A 171 -11.30 -28.15 -15.45
C LEU A 171 -11.40 -27.19 -16.64
N ASN A 172 -10.33 -26.46 -16.98
CA ASN A 172 -10.33 -25.47 -18.07
C ASN A 172 -10.69 -26.08 -19.44
N TYR A 173 -10.39 -27.35 -19.67
CA TYR A 173 -10.87 -28.05 -20.87
C TYR A 173 -12.37 -28.32 -20.81
N HIS A 174 -12.85 -28.82 -19.67
CA HIS A 174 -14.28 -29.12 -19.47
C HIS A 174 -15.16 -27.89 -19.57
N ILE A 175 -14.69 -26.73 -19.09
CA ILE A 175 -15.37 -25.44 -19.23
C ILE A 175 -15.00 -24.70 -20.54
N LYS A 176 -14.39 -25.39 -21.51
CA LYS A 176 -14.08 -24.89 -22.87
C LYS A 176 -13.16 -23.66 -22.93
N GLN A 177 -12.33 -23.42 -21.91
CA GLN A 177 -11.30 -22.37 -21.87
C GLN A 177 -9.91 -22.85 -22.33
N CYS A 178 -9.74 -24.14 -22.63
CA CYS A 178 -8.47 -24.71 -23.10
C CYS A 178 -8.74 -25.83 -24.09
N ASN A 179 -8.00 -25.90 -25.19
CA ASN A 179 -8.09 -27.00 -26.17
C ASN A 179 -7.32 -28.28 -25.78
N ALA A 180 -6.90 -28.39 -24.50
CA ALA A 180 -6.18 -29.53 -23.94
C ALA A 180 -5.00 -30.04 -24.81
N PRO A 181 -4.01 -29.20 -25.14
CA PRO A 181 -2.78 -29.68 -25.79
C PRO A 181 -2.06 -30.75 -24.95
N CYS A 182 -2.28 -30.78 -23.63
CA CYS A 182 -1.77 -31.83 -22.74
C CYS A 182 -2.39 -33.22 -22.96
N GLN A 183 -3.44 -33.34 -23.77
CA GLN A 183 -4.00 -34.63 -24.20
C GLN A 183 -3.74 -34.91 -25.69
N GLY A 184 -3.06 -33.99 -26.39
CA GLY A 184 -2.88 -34.08 -27.84
C GLY A 184 -4.15 -33.79 -28.65
N TYR A 185 -5.19 -33.19 -28.05
CA TYR A 185 -6.45 -32.87 -28.74
C TYR A 185 -6.35 -31.71 -29.75
N VAL A 186 -5.23 -31.00 -29.77
CA VAL A 186 -4.94 -29.94 -30.72
C VAL A 186 -3.50 -30.09 -31.21
N THR A 187 -3.29 -29.90 -32.51
CA THR A 187 -1.97 -29.99 -33.10
C THR A 187 -1.09 -28.80 -32.68
N LYS A 188 0.23 -28.95 -32.80
CA LYS A 188 1.17 -27.85 -32.51
C LYS A 188 0.92 -26.64 -33.41
N GLU A 189 0.62 -26.87 -34.69
CA GLU A 189 0.42 -25.82 -35.69
C GLU A 189 -0.87 -25.03 -35.45
N GLU A 190 -1.99 -25.71 -35.22
CA GLU A 190 -3.27 -25.06 -34.90
C GLU A 190 -3.17 -24.24 -33.61
N TYR A 191 -2.55 -24.80 -32.57
CA TYR A 191 -2.34 -24.07 -31.32
C TYR A 191 -1.45 -22.84 -31.51
N ARG A 192 -0.45 -22.93 -32.38
CA ARG A 192 0.43 -21.79 -32.67
C ARG A 192 -0.28 -20.68 -33.44
N ASN A 193 -1.20 -21.02 -34.34
CA ASN A 193 -2.06 -20.05 -35.00
C ASN A 193 -2.95 -19.31 -33.99
N GLN A 194 -3.56 -20.02 -33.04
CA GLN A 194 -4.35 -19.41 -31.94
C GLN A 194 -3.51 -18.44 -31.10
N VAL A 195 -2.25 -18.81 -30.82
CA VAL A 195 -1.32 -17.92 -30.10
C VAL A 195 -0.97 -16.68 -30.94
N ASN A 196 -0.79 -16.83 -32.26
CA ASN A 196 -0.48 -15.70 -33.15
C ASN A 196 -1.66 -14.71 -33.21
N GLU A 197 -2.90 -15.20 -33.22
CA GLU A 197 -4.09 -14.35 -33.11
C GLU A 197 -4.16 -13.62 -31.76
N ALA A 198 -3.83 -14.30 -30.66
CA ALA A 198 -3.72 -13.67 -29.34
C ALA A 198 -2.62 -12.60 -29.29
N ILE A 199 -1.49 -12.81 -29.97
CA ILE A 199 -0.43 -11.81 -30.12
C ILE A 199 -0.94 -10.61 -30.93
N ALA A 200 -1.62 -10.85 -32.06
CA ALA A 200 -2.19 -9.78 -32.88
C ALA A 200 -3.23 -8.95 -32.10
N PHE A 201 -4.04 -9.61 -31.26
CA PHE A 201 -4.97 -8.95 -30.34
C PHE A 201 -4.23 -8.05 -29.32
N LEU A 202 -3.13 -8.54 -28.74
CA LEU A 202 -2.30 -7.77 -27.80
C LEU A 202 -1.56 -6.61 -28.48
N ASP A 203 -1.21 -6.74 -29.76
CA ASP A 203 -0.68 -5.67 -30.62
C ASP A 203 -1.75 -4.63 -31.03
N GLY A 204 -3.00 -4.84 -30.62
CA GLY A 204 -4.12 -3.91 -30.84
C GLY A 204 -4.95 -4.18 -32.09
N ASN A 205 -4.75 -5.29 -32.80
CA ASN A 205 -5.56 -5.63 -33.96
C ASN A 205 -6.91 -6.24 -33.55
N TYR A 206 -7.86 -5.40 -33.14
CA TYR A 206 -9.17 -5.82 -32.64
C TYR A 206 -10.23 -6.02 -33.74
N ASP A 207 -10.09 -5.37 -34.88
CA ASP A 207 -11.13 -5.34 -35.92
C ASP A 207 -11.51 -6.74 -36.46
N PRO A 208 -10.56 -7.67 -36.72
CA PRO A 208 -10.90 -9.02 -37.15
C PRO A 208 -11.72 -9.77 -36.09
N VAL A 209 -11.37 -9.60 -34.81
CA VAL A 209 -12.05 -10.27 -33.69
C VAL A 209 -13.46 -9.71 -33.49
N ILE A 210 -13.61 -8.39 -33.58
CA ILE A 210 -14.91 -7.71 -33.51
C ILE A 210 -15.84 -8.24 -34.61
N LYS A 211 -15.38 -8.26 -35.87
CA LYS A 211 -16.17 -8.77 -37.00
C LYS A 211 -16.54 -10.25 -36.82
N MET A 212 -15.58 -11.07 -36.37
CA MET A 212 -15.82 -12.49 -36.12
C MET A 212 -16.90 -12.70 -35.05
N LEU A 213 -16.84 -11.97 -33.93
CA LEU A 213 -17.82 -12.07 -32.84
C LEU A 213 -19.20 -11.54 -33.26
N GLU A 214 -19.25 -10.45 -34.03
CA GLU A 214 -20.50 -9.93 -34.60
C GLU A 214 -21.17 -10.94 -35.52
N GLN A 215 -20.40 -11.59 -36.41
CA GLN A 215 -20.93 -12.63 -37.28
C GLN A 215 -21.44 -13.83 -36.48
N ARG A 216 -20.66 -14.34 -35.51
CA ARG A 216 -21.08 -15.48 -34.67
C ARG A 216 -22.33 -15.19 -33.85
N MET A 217 -22.48 -13.97 -33.35
CA MET A 217 -23.67 -13.52 -32.65
C MET A 217 -24.89 -13.52 -33.58
N GLN A 218 -24.72 -12.99 -34.80
CA GLN A 218 -25.77 -12.96 -35.81
C GLN A 218 -26.20 -14.36 -36.24
N ASP A 219 -25.24 -15.25 -36.56
CA ASP A 219 -25.50 -16.64 -36.94
C ASP A 219 -26.19 -17.44 -35.81
N ALA A 220 -25.88 -17.16 -34.54
CA ALA A 220 -26.56 -17.77 -33.40
C ALA A 220 -28.00 -17.24 -33.26
N SER A 221 -28.20 -15.93 -33.43
CA SER A 221 -29.53 -15.31 -33.41
C SER A 221 -30.43 -15.82 -34.55
N GLU A 222 -29.87 -16.00 -35.75
CA GLU A 222 -30.60 -16.56 -36.91
C GLU A 222 -31.04 -18.01 -36.69
N ARG A 223 -30.24 -18.77 -35.93
CA ARG A 223 -30.58 -20.14 -35.49
C ARG A 223 -31.49 -20.18 -34.25
N MET A 224 -31.93 -19.02 -33.75
CA MET A 224 -32.72 -18.86 -32.51
C MET A 224 -32.02 -19.40 -31.25
N ASP A 225 -30.69 -19.50 -31.26
CA ASP A 225 -29.87 -19.86 -30.09
C ASP A 225 -29.46 -18.58 -29.34
N PHE A 226 -30.41 -18.06 -28.55
CA PHE A 226 -30.24 -16.79 -27.86
C PHE A 226 -29.20 -16.84 -26.74
N GLU A 227 -28.97 -18.02 -26.13
CA GLU A 227 -27.94 -18.17 -25.11
C GLU A 227 -26.55 -17.99 -25.72
N ALA A 228 -26.27 -18.68 -26.83
CA ALA A 228 -25.01 -18.52 -27.56
C ALA A 228 -24.85 -17.09 -28.10
N ALA A 229 -25.93 -16.47 -28.59
CA ALA A 229 -25.89 -15.08 -29.07
C ALA A 229 -25.53 -14.09 -27.95
N ILE A 230 -26.10 -14.26 -26.74
CA ILE A 230 -25.76 -13.45 -25.56
C ILE A 230 -24.28 -13.63 -25.19
N GLU A 231 -23.76 -14.86 -25.17
CA GLU A 231 -22.34 -15.11 -24.88
C GLU A 231 -21.41 -14.37 -25.85
N GLN A 232 -21.70 -14.43 -27.17
CA GLN A 232 -20.91 -13.71 -28.17
C GLN A 232 -21.02 -12.19 -28.00
N ARG A 233 -22.22 -11.68 -27.65
CA ARG A 233 -22.44 -10.25 -27.40
C ARG A 233 -21.66 -9.75 -26.19
N GLU A 234 -21.62 -10.51 -25.09
CA GLU A 234 -20.85 -10.15 -23.90
C GLU A 234 -19.33 -10.15 -24.19
N LEU A 235 -18.85 -11.13 -24.97
CA LEU A 235 -17.47 -11.14 -25.47
C LEU A 235 -17.18 -9.93 -26.36
N LEU A 236 -18.09 -9.60 -27.27
CA LEU A 236 -17.97 -8.43 -28.16
C LEU A 236 -17.89 -7.13 -27.37
N ASN A 237 -18.74 -6.96 -26.35
CA ASN A 237 -18.72 -5.80 -25.46
C ASN A 237 -17.39 -5.70 -24.70
N SER A 238 -16.89 -6.83 -24.19
CA SER A 238 -15.60 -6.89 -23.49
C SER A 238 -14.45 -6.46 -24.41
N VAL A 239 -14.42 -6.95 -25.66
CA VAL A 239 -13.42 -6.55 -26.67
C VAL A 239 -13.57 -5.06 -27.01
N LYS A 240 -14.79 -4.57 -27.23
CA LYS A 240 -15.05 -3.15 -27.54
C LYS A 240 -14.61 -2.22 -26.41
N GLN A 241 -14.80 -2.59 -25.14
CA GLN A 241 -14.32 -1.80 -24.00
C GLN A 241 -12.79 -1.69 -23.97
N ILE A 242 -12.07 -2.77 -24.24
CA ILE A 242 -10.60 -2.75 -24.32
C ILE A 242 -10.14 -1.91 -25.52
N ALA A 243 -10.78 -2.09 -26.68
CA ALA A 243 -10.46 -1.34 -27.90
C ALA A 243 -10.72 0.17 -27.77
N GLN A 244 -11.83 0.57 -27.12
CA GLN A 244 -12.18 1.97 -26.88
C GLN A 244 -11.18 2.66 -25.95
N LYS A 245 -10.69 1.98 -24.92
CA LYS A 245 -9.63 2.51 -24.03
C LYS A 245 -8.34 2.86 -24.77
N GLN A 246 -8.09 2.26 -25.94
CA GLN A 246 -6.87 2.42 -26.74
C GLN A 246 -7.01 3.35 -27.95
N LYS A 247 -8.20 3.88 -28.25
CA LYS A 247 -8.48 4.69 -29.46
C LYS A 247 -8.00 6.15 -29.40
N ILE A 248 -7.16 6.52 -28.43
CA ILE A 248 -6.63 7.88 -28.32
C ILE A 248 -5.33 7.99 -29.14
N THR A 249 -5.53 8.62 -30.30
CA THR A 249 -4.54 9.23 -31.21
C THR A 249 -3.78 8.28 -32.13
N MET A 250 -3.72 8.64 -33.41
CA MET A 250 -2.83 8.06 -34.41
C MET A 250 -1.56 8.93 -34.52
N SER A 251 -0.39 8.32 -34.38
CA SER A 251 0.88 8.86 -34.90
C SER A 251 1.86 7.74 -35.20
N ASP A 252 2.54 7.82 -36.37
CA ASP A 252 3.81 7.21 -36.80
C ASP A 252 4.20 5.76 -36.44
N GLY A 253 3.37 5.00 -35.71
CA GLY A 253 3.63 3.60 -35.34
C GLY A 253 4.75 3.43 -34.30
N GLU A 254 5.27 4.51 -33.72
CA GLU A 254 6.43 4.42 -32.81
C GLU A 254 6.04 4.39 -31.33
N ASP A 255 6.80 3.61 -30.54
CA ASP A 255 6.69 3.57 -29.08
C ASP A 255 7.28 4.83 -28.46
N LYS A 256 6.44 5.59 -27.76
CA LYS A 256 6.82 6.81 -27.06
C LYS A 256 6.13 6.94 -25.71
N ASP A 257 6.80 7.57 -24.75
CA ASP A 257 6.15 7.99 -23.51
C ASP A 257 6.07 9.51 -23.47
N ILE A 258 4.90 10.03 -23.13
CA ILE A 258 4.63 11.48 -23.08
C ILE A 258 4.53 11.86 -21.61
N ILE A 259 5.39 12.77 -21.18
CA ILE A 259 5.59 13.12 -19.78
C ILE A 259 5.38 14.63 -19.65
N ALA A 260 4.46 15.00 -18.79
CA ALA A 260 4.23 16.39 -18.43
C ALA A 260 3.90 16.49 -16.95
N MET A 261 4.02 17.67 -16.38
CA MET A 261 3.82 17.86 -14.95
C MET A 261 3.03 19.12 -14.62
N ALA A 262 2.46 19.09 -13.43
CA ALA A 262 1.97 20.25 -12.71
C ALA A 262 2.64 20.28 -11.35
N SER A 263 2.97 21.46 -10.84
CA SER A 263 3.61 21.61 -9.54
C SER A 263 3.13 22.85 -8.83
N ASP A 264 3.11 22.78 -7.50
CA ASP A 264 3.09 23.94 -6.61
C ASP A 264 4.43 24.03 -5.84
N ASP A 265 4.48 24.84 -4.78
CA ASP A 265 5.71 25.10 -4.02
C ASP A 265 6.27 23.87 -3.30
N THR A 266 5.44 22.86 -3.04
CA THR A 266 5.81 21.71 -2.19
C THR A 266 5.61 20.36 -2.86
N ASP A 267 4.65 20.27 -3.78
CA ASP A 267 4.24 19.03 -4.41
C ASP A 267 4.15 19.18 -5.92
N ALA A 268 4.45 18.09 -6.61
CA ALA A 268 4.28 17.98 -8.05
C ALA A 268 3.55 16.70 -8.38
N VAL A 269 2.74 16.76 -9.44
CA VAL A 269 2.19 15.58 -10.09
C VAL A 269 2.79 15.51 -11.48
N VAL A 270 3.44 14.39 -11.79
CA VAL A 270 3.88 14.08 -13.16
C VAL A 270 2.90 13.10 -13.77
N GLN A 271 2.33 13.45 -14.92
CA GLN A 271 1.48 12.59 -15.72
C GLN A 271 2.32 11.94 -16.83
N VAL A 272 2.21 10.62 -16.94
CA VAL A 272 2.82 9.81 -18.00
C VAL A 272 1.71 9.18 -18.84
N PHE A 273 1.81 9.32 -20.15
CA PHE A 273 1.01 8.64 -21.16
C PHE A 273 1.89 7.64 -21.90
N PHE A 274 1.48 6.37 -21.88
CA PHE A 274 2.20 5.28 -22.54
C PHE A 274 1.63 5.08 -23.94
N VAL A 275 2.40 5.40 -24.97
CA VAL A 275 1.99 5.23 -26.37
C VAL A 275 2.80 4.10 -27.01
N ARG A 276 2.14 3.06 -27.50
CA ARG A 276 2.78 1.90 -28.15
C ARG A 276 2.19 1.67 -29.52
N SER A 277 3.04 1.40 -30.51
CA SER A 277 2.63 1.28 -31.92
C SER A 277 1.72 2.43 -32.37
N GLY A 278 2.00 3.64 -31.87
CA GLY A 278 1.20 4.84 -32.16
C GLY A 278 -0.15 4.97 -31.45
N ARG A 279 -0.47 4.13 -30.44
CA ARG A 279 -1.73 4.16 -29.68
C ARG A 279 -1.50 4.37 -28.19
N LEU A 280 -2.35 5.16 -27.53
CA LEU A 280 -2.31 5.33 -26.08
C LEU A 280 -2.80 4.06 -25.37
N ILE A 281 -1.89 3.26 -24.83
CA ILE A 281 -2.22 2.02 -24.11
C ILE A 281 -2.54 2.26 -22.63
N GLY A 282 -2.15 3.41 -22.09
CA GLY A 282 -2.40 3.73 -20.69
C GLY A 282 -1.94 5.11 -20.27
N ARG A 283 -2.39 5.52 -19.08
CA ARG A 283 -1.97 6.74 -18.41
C ARG A 283 -1.78 6.50 -16.92
N ASP A 284 -0.78 7.14 -16.34
CA ASP A 284 -0.49 7.06 -14.91
C ASP A 284 0.04 8.39 -14.39
N HIS A 285 -0.17 8.68 -13.11
CA HIS A 285 0.31 9.90 -12.48
C HIS A 285 1.20 9.55 -11.27
N PHE A 286 2.11 10.45 -10.97
CA PHE A 286 3.16 10.27 -9.97
C PHE A 286 3.22 11.48 -9.07
N TYR A 287 3.15 11.26 -7.77
CA TYR A 287 3.38 12.33 -6.82
C TYR A 287 4.87 12.47 -6.53
N LEU A 288 5.36 13.69 -6.62
CA LEU A 288 6.70 14.05 -6.21
C LEU A 288 6.63 15.10 -5.11
N ARG A 289 7.57 15.01 -4.17
CA ARG A 289 7.85 16.12 -3.27
C ARG A 289 8.86 17.02 -3.95
N VAL A 290 8.48 18.26 -4.20
CA VAL A 290 9.34 19.27 -4.84
C VAL A 290 10.26 19.82 -3.77
N ALA A 291 11.56 19.84 -4.05
CA ALA A 291 12.48 20.54 -3.18
C ALA A 291 12.28 22.07 -3.33
N PRO A 292 12.42 22.87 -2.27
CA PRO A 292 12.21 24.31 -2.34
C PRO A 292 13.01 24.95 -3.49
N HIS A 293 12.34 25.78 -4.30
CA HIS A 293 12.91 26.49 -5.44
C HIS A 293 13.41 25.63 -6.62
N ASP A 294 13.02 24.36 -6.73
CA ASP A 294 13.26 23.58 -7.94
C ASP A 294 12.41 24.11 -9.11
N THR A 295 13.01 24.22 -10.29
CA THR A 295 12.28 24.51 -11.54
C THR A 295 11.59 23.26 -12.06
N LYS A 296 10.60 23.43 -12.94
CA LYS A 296 9.90 22.29 -13.58
C LYS A 296 10.86 21.37 -14.33
N GLY A 297 11.83 21.93 -15.07
CA GLY A 297 12.91 21.16 -15.71
C GLY A 297 13.70 20.29 -14.72
N MET A 298 14.06 20.80 -13.54
CA MET A 298 14.75 20.02 -12.50
C MET A 298 13.88 18.90 -11.93
N VAL A 299 12.58 19.14 -11.75
CA VAL A 299 11.64 18.13 -11.26
C VAL A 299 11.45 17.03 -12.30
N LEU A 300 11.29 17.38 -13.58
CA LEU A 300 11.19 16.41 -14.68
C LEU A 300 12.46 15.59 -14.83
N ASP A 301 13.64 16.22 -14.75
CA ASP A 301 14.93 15.53 -14.79
C ASP A 301 15.03 14.45 -13.71
N SER A 302 14.75 14.82 -12.46
CA SER A 302 14.75 13.90 -11.32
C SER A 302 13.71 12.78 -11.49
N PHE A 303 12.51 13.13 -11.99
CA PHE A 303 11.45 12.16 -12.25
C PHE A 303 11.89 11.11 -13.28
N ILE A 304 12.38 11.53 -14.45
CA ILE A 304 12.77 10.63 -15.55
C ILE A 304 13.83 9.64 -15.07
N LYS A 305 14.85 10.14 -14.36
CA LYS A 305 15.91 9.31 -13.77
C LYS A 305 15.35 8.27 -12.79
N GLN A 306 14.57 8.70 -11.80
CA GLN A 306 14.00 7.80 -10.79
C GLN A 306 13.01 6.79 -11.38
N PHE A 307 12.19 7.24 -12.34
CA PHE A 307 11.15 6.45 -13.01
C PHE A 307 11.75 5.35 -13.89
N TYR A 308 12.64 5.70 -14.82
CA TYR A 308 13.25 4.71 -15.71
C TYR A 308 14.35 3.89 -15.03
N ALA A 309 14.81 4.26 -13.83
CA ALA A 309 15.66 3.39 -13.03
C ALA A 309 14.89 2.14 -12.56
N GLY A 310 13.64 2.33 -12.11
CA GLY A 310 12.76 1.24 -11.65
C GLY A 310 11.98 0.53 -12.74
N THR A 311 11.75 1.19 -13.89
CA THR A 311 10.94 0.63 -14.98
C THR A 311 11.79 -0.21 -15.95
N PRO A 312 11.34 -1.43 -16.33
CA PRO A 312 12.09 -2.28 -17.25
C PRO A 312 11.86 -1.94 -18.74
N PHE A 313 10.77 -1.25 -19.10
CA PHE A 313 10.49 -0.83 -20.48
C PHE A 313 10.95 0.60 -20.74
N ILE A 314 11.61 0.82 -21.86
CA ILE A 314 12.10 2.14 -22.29
C ILE A 314 11.64 2.38 -23.74
N PRO A 315 10.82 3.41 -24.03
CA PRO A 315 10.35 3.73 -25.38
C PRO A 315 11.47 4.25 -26.28
N LYS A 316 11.21 4.40 -27.59
CA LYS A 316 12.20 4.95 -28.54
C LYS A 316 12.30 6.45 -28.36
N GLU A 317 11.19 7.07 -28.01
CA GLU A 317 11.06 8.52 -27.89
C GLU A 317 10.39 8.88 -26.55
N LEU A 318 10.94 9.88 -25.87
CA LEU A 318 10.35 10.53 -24.71
C LEU A 318 9.93 11.93 -25.11
N MET A 319 8.65 12.25 -25.01
CA MET A 319 8.15 13.59 -25.22
C MET A 319 7.96 14.26 -23.88
N ILE A 320 8.66 15.36 -23.64
CA ILE A 320 8.64 16.06 -22.37
C ILE A 320 8.15 17.50 -22.54
N GLN A 321 7.58 18.05 -21.47
CA GLN A 321 7.00 19.40 -21.45
C GLN A 321 8.05 20.52 -21.53
N GLU A 322 9.17 20.35 -20.86
CA GLU A 322 10.27 21.33 -20.78
C GLU A 322 11.60 20.63 -20.97
N GLU A 323 12.63 21.36 -21.41
CA GLU A 323 13.99 20.82 -21.53
C GLU A 323 14.56 20.47 -20.15
N VAL A 324 15.26 19.35 -20.06
CA VAL A 324 15.94 18.86 -18.84
C VAL A 324 17.44 19.06 -18.96
N GLU A 325 18.10 19.36 -17.84
CA GLU A 325 19.54 19.67 -17.82
C GLU A 325 20.41 18.50 -18.31
N ASP A 326 20.12 17.26 -17.89
CA ASP A 326 20.94 16.09 -18.22
C ASP A 326 20.43 15.31 -19.45
N CYS A 327 19.83 16.00 -20.43
CA CYS A 327 19.18 15.37 -21.59
C CYS A 327 20.09 14.34 -22.29
N GLU A 328 21.34 14.72 -22.62
CA GLU A 328 22.29 13.86 -23.33
C GLU A 328 22.69 12.61 -22.51
N VAL A 329 22.93 12.80 -21.21
CA VAL A 329 23.33 11.71 -20.30
C VAL A 329 22.17 10.73 -20.10
N ILE A 330 20.95 11.25 -19.96
CA ILE A 330 19.74 10.43 -19.85
C ILE A 330 19.51 9.66 -21.16
N GLU A 331 19.62 10.30 -22.33
CA GLU A 331 19.50 9.62 -23.63
C GLU A 331 20.52 8.47 -23.77
N GLN A 332 21.79 8.70 -23.41
CA GLN A 332 22.83 7.67 -23.45
C GLN A 332 22.54 6.52 -22.48
N TRP A 333 22.13 6.85 -21.26
CA TRP A 333 21.77 5.87 -20.24
C TRP A 333 20.58 5.00 -20.65
N LEU A 334 19.50 5.61 -21.12
CA LEU A 334 18.32 4.93 -21.61
C LEU A 334 18.62 4.10 -22.86
N SER A 335 19.45 4.63 -23.77
CA SER A 335 19.89 3.91 -24.97
C SER A 335 20.68 2.65 -24.62
N LYS A 336 21.62 2.74 -23.66
CA LYS A 336 22.40 1.59 -23.16
C LYS A 336 21.50 0.55 -22.49
N LYS A 337 20.53 0.98 -21.68
CA LYS A 337 19.60 0.08 -20.97
C LYS A 337 18.62 -0.61 -21.93
N ARG A 338 18.17 0.09 -22.99
CA ARG A 338 17.31 -0.43 -24.06
C ARG A 338 18.05 -1.32 -25.07
N GLY A 339 19.31 -1.01 -25.37
CA GLY A 339 20.10 -1.63 -26.45
C GLY A 339 19.85 -1.02 -27.84
N GLN A 340 19.09 0.08 -27.93
CA GLN A 340 18.83 0.85 -29.14
C GLN A 340 18.78 2.34 -28.77
N ARG A 341 18.98 3.23 -29.74
CA ARG A 341 18.96 4.68 -29.51
C ARG A 341 17.59 5.16 -29.01
N VAL A 342 17.61 5.96 -27.96
CA VAL A 342 16.46 6.62 -27.34
C VAL A 342 16.62 8.13 -27.50
N HIS A 343 15.53 8.82 -27.85
CA HIS A 343 15.51 10.26 -28.04
C HIS A 343 14.57 10.96 -27.06
N ILE A 344 14.99 12.08 -26.50
CA ILE A 344 14.18 12.98 -25.69
C ILE A 344 13.85 14.21 -26.54
N LYS A 345 12.58 14.55 -26.66
CA LYS A 345 12.10 15.66 -27.48
C LYS A 345 11.13 16.55 -26.71
N VAL A 346 11.26 17.84 -26.92
CA VAL A 346 10.29 18.86 -26.47
C VAL A 346 9.50 19.32 -27.71
N PRO A 347 8.28 18.80 -27.94
CA PRO A 347 7.49 19.21 -29.09
C PRO A 347 7.00 20.66 -28.91
N LYS A 348 7.33 21.54 -29.86
CA LYS A 348 6.99 22.97 -29.83
C LYS A 348 5.78 23.37 -30.68
N LYS A 349 5.35 22.51 -31.62
CA LYS A 349 4.22 22.74 -32.54
C LYS A 349 3.54 21.42 -32.95
N GLY A 350 2.22 21.43 -33.10
CA GLY A 350 1.45 20.41 -33.83
C GLY A 350 0.75 19.36 -32.96
N THR A 351 0.40 18.21 -33.53
CA THR A 351 -0.33 17.14 -32.81
C THR A 351 0.44 16.55 -31.63
N LYS A 352 1.78 16.51 -31.73
CA LYS A 352 2.67 16.03 -30.67
C LYS A 352 2.68 16.96 -29.45
N GLU A 353 2.64 18.28 -29.68
CA GLU A 353 2.51 19.29 -28.62
C GLU A 353 1.17 19.15 -27.89
N LYS A 354 0.06 18.99 -28.61
CA LYS A 354 -1.27 18.80 -28.02
C LYS A 354 -1.36 17.62 -27.04
N LEU A 355 -0.59 16.55 -27.25
CA LEU A 355 -0.54 15.41 -26.33
C LEU A 355 0.20 15.75 -25.03
N VAL A 356 1.30 16.51 -25.12
CA VAL A 356 2.03 17.03 -23.96
C VAL A 356 1.15 18.00 -23.17
N GLU A 357 0.44 18.90 -23.85
CA GLU A 357 -0.53 19.81 -23.21
C GLU A 357 -1.68 19.05 -22.53
N LEU A 358 -2.17 17.97 -23.15
CA LEU A 358 -3.18 17.11 -22.53
C LEU A 358 -2.63 16.43 -21.29
N ALA A 359 -1.40 15.91 -21.33
CA ALA A 359 -0.75 15.32 -20.16
C ALA A 359 -0.58 16.37 -19.03
N ALA A 360 -0.17 17.60 -19.36
CA ALA A 360 -0.02 18.70 -18.41
C ALA A 360 -1.35 19.06 -17.73
N ARG A 361 -2.44 19.18 -18.51
CA ARG A 361 -3.78 19.44 -17.95
C ARG A 361 -4.27 18.31 -17.04
N ASN A 362 -3.99 17.06 -17.39
CA ASN A 362 -4.33 15.93 -16.50
C ASN A 362 -3.53 15.99 -15.19
N ALA A 363 -2.23 16.34 -15.25
CA ALA A 363 -1.43 16.53 -14.06
C ALA A 363 -1.99 17.64 -13.14
N GLU A 364 -2.44 18.76 -13.72
CA GLU A 364 -3.03 19.88 -12.99
C GLU A 364 -4.37 19.51 -12.32
N LEU A 365 -5.23 18.77 -13.02
CA LEU A 365 -6.48 18.25 -12.46
C LEU A 365 -6.22 17.32 -11.26
N VAL A 366 -5.24 16.43 -11.37
CA VAL A 366 -4.88 15.52 -10.27
C VAL A 366 -4.28 16.30 -9.10
N LEU A 367 -3.39 17.26 -9.36
CA LEU A 367 -2.77 18.10 -8.33
C LEU A 367 -3.83 18.91 -7.56
N SER A 368 -4.81 19.48 -8.25
CA SER A 368 -5.89 20.27 -7.63
C SER A 368 -6.87 19.42 -6.81
N GLN A 369 -7.35 18.29 -7.36
CA GLN A 369 -8.28 17.39 -6.66
C GLN A 369 -7.66 16.80 -5.39
N ASP A 370 -6.39 16.43 -5.44
CA ASP A 370 -5.74 15.82 -4.27
C ASP A 370 -5.24 16.83 -3.26
N LYS A 371 -4.95 18.08 -3.64
CA LYS A 371 -4.72 19.17 -2.68
C LYS A 371 -5.93 19.37 -1.78
N GLU A 372 -7.14 19.31 -2.33
CA GLU A 372 -8.36 19.36 -1.54
C GLU A 372 -8.50 18.14 -0.64
N LYS A 373 -8.18 16.93 -1.14
CA LYS A 373 -8.23 15.70 -0.37
C LYS A 373 -7.22 15.67 0.79
N ILE A 374 -5.97 16.07 0.54
CA ILE A 374 -4.89 16.15 1.54
C ILE A 374 -5.21 17.23 2.57
N LYS A 375 -5.61 18.44 2.16
CA LYS A 375 -6.07 19.49 3.10
C LYS A 375 -7.23 19.01 3.96
N ARG A 376 -8.18 18.28 3.38
CA ARG A 376 -9.30 17.70 4.11
C ARG A 376 -8.87 16.60 5.07
N GLU A 377 -7.88 15.79 4.70
CA GLU A 377 -7.32 14.74 5.57
C GLU A 377 -6.47 15.31 6.70
N GLU A 378 -5.63 16.31 6.44
CA GLU A 378 -4.87 17.05 7.45
C GLU A 378 -5.81 17.79 8.41
N GLY A 379 -6.84 18.45 7.90
CA GLY A 379 -7.90 19.06 8.70
C GLY A 379 -8.58 18.02 9.60
N ARG A 380 -8.92 16.84 9.06
CA ARG A 380 -9.52 15.73 9.81
C ARG A 380 -8.62 15.07 10.85
N THR A 381 -7.31 15.31 10.83
CA THR A 381 -6.35 14.60 11.67
C THR A 381 -5.60 15.59 12.57
N ILE A 382 -4.55 16.23 12.06
CA ILE A 382 -3.75 17.19 12.81
C ILE A 382 -4.57 18.44 13.16
N GLY A 383 -5.39 18.93 12.22
CA GLY A 383 -6.29 20.06 12.46
C GLY A 383 -7.28 19.78 13.58
N ALA A 384 -7.98 18.65 13.49
CA ALA A 384 -8.89 18.18 14.54
C ALA A 384 -8.20 18.02 15.90
N MET A 385 -6.98 17.51 15.94
CA MET A 385 -6.23 17.40 17.21
C MET A 385 -5.85 18.78 17.77
N LYS A 386 -5.52 19.75 16.92
CA LYS A 386 -5.29 21.14 17.33
C LYS A 386 -6.57 21.81 17.84
N GLU A 387 -7.72 21.55 17.22
CA GLU A 387 -9.01 22.05 17.72
C GLU A 387 -9.30 21.50 19.13
N ILE A 388 -9.09 20.19 19.35
CA ILE A 388 -9.24 19.58 20.68
C ILE A 388 -8.25 20.19 21.68
N ALA A 389 -6.98 20.34 21.29
CA ALA A 389 -5.98 20.97 22.15
C ALA A 389 -6.35 22.42 22.51
N GLY A 390 -6.84 23.20 21.54
CA GLY A 390 -7.32 24.56 21.75
C GLY A 390 -8.53 24.64 22.68
N LEU A 391 -9.49 23.71 22.55
CA LEU A 391 -10.64 23.61 23.47
C LEU A 391 -10.20 23.32 24.91
N LEU A 392 -9.16 22.50 25.08
CA LEU A 392 -8.62 22.12 26.39
C LEU A 392 -7.57 23.11 26.92
N GLY A 393 -7.20 24.14 26.14
CA GLY A 393 -6.11 25.06 26.49
C GLY A 393 -4.73 24.41 26.56
N LEU A 394 -4.51 23.32 25.82
CA LEU A 394 -3.27 22.57 25.75
C LEU A 394 -2.45 22.95 24.52
N GLU A 395 -1.13 22.91 24.64
CA GLU A 395 -0.21 23.09 23.53
C GLU A 395 0.38 21.76 23.07
N ASN A 396 0.57 21.60 21.76
CA ASN A 396 1.33 20.49 21.16
C ASN A 396 0.86 19.07 21.51
N VAL A 397 -0.45 18.82 21.59
CA VAL A 397 -0.99 17.46 21.73
C VAL A 397 -0.72 16.65 20.44
N VAL A 398 0.23 15.71 20.50
CA VAL A 398 0.62 14.84 19.38
C VAL A 398 0.12 13.42 19.62
N ARG A 399 0.21 12.90 20.85
CA ARG A 399 -0.16 11.55 21.24
C ARG A 399 -1.27 11.56 22.27
N VAL A 400 -2.35 10.82 21.98
CA VAL A 400 -3.51 10.65 22.85
C VAL A 400 -3.68 9.17 23.16
N GLU A 401 -3.87 8.85 24.44
CA GLU A 401 -4.28 7.52 24.88
C GLU A 401 -5.73 7.59 25.37
N ALA A 402 -6.59 6.71 24.84
CA ALA A 402 -7.98 6.63 25.26
C ALA A 402 -8.28 5.30 25.92
N PHE A 403 -9.01 5.35 27.03
CA PHE A 403 -9.31 4.20 27.88
C PHE A 403 -10.82 3.96 27.97
N ASP A 404 -11.20 2.70 27.83
CA ASP A 404 -12.56 2.20 28.04
C ASP A 404 -12.54 1.01 29.01
N ILE A 405 -13.49 0.98 29.94
CA ILE A 405 -13.71 -0.15 30.86
C ILE A 405 -15.04 -0.78 30.51
N SER A 406 -14.99 -2.04 30.09
CA SER A 406 -16.18 -2.80 29.73
C SER A 406 -16.44 -3.87 30.78
N ASN A 407 -17.60 -3.77 31.44
CA ASN A 407 -18.11 -4.74 32.41
C ASN A 407 -19.31 -5.50 31.82
N ILE A 408 -19.23 -6.84 31.82
CA ILE A 408 -20.30 -7.71 31.36
C ILE A 408 -20.71 -8.60 32.52
N SER A 409 -21.99 -8.55 32.90
CA SER A 409 -22.56 -9.38 33.97
C SER A 409 -22.18 -10.86 33.79
N GLY A 410 -21.40 -11.38 34.74
CA GLY A 410 -20.96 -12.79 34.77
C GLY A 410 -19.58 -13.10 34.16
N PHE A 411 -18.85 -12.12 33.61
CA PHE A 411 -17.51 -12.30 33.04
C PHE A 411 -16.46 -11.36 33.65
N GLU A 412 -15.18 -11.68 33.47
CA GLU A 412 -14.06 -10.86 33.93
C GLU A 412 -14.09 -9.46 33.27
N SER A 413 -13.96 -8.42 34.09
CA SER A 413 -13.82 -7.03 33.67
C SER A 413 -12.55 -6.82 32.84
N VAL A 414 -12.64 -5.96 31.83
CA VAL A 414 -11.53 -5.68 30.92
C VAL A 414 -11.38 -4.19 30.69
N GLY A 415 -10.16 -3.68 30.85
CA GLY A 415 -9.77 -2.38 30.37
C GLY A 415 -9.15 -2.44 28.98
N SER A 416 -9.52 -1.51 28.11
CA SER A 416 -8.93 -1.37 26.78
C SER A 416 -8.26 0.01 26.65
N MET A 417 -7.10 0.03 25.99
CA MET A 417 -6.34 1.24 25.71
C MET A 417 -6.04 1.29 24.22
N ILE A 418 -6.45 2.38 23.60
CA ILE A 418 -6.13 2.71 22.22
C ILE A 418 -5.22 3.93 22.17
N VAL A 419 -4.48 4.07 21.07
CA VAL A 419 -3.50 5.14 20.90
C VAL A 419 -3.75 5.87 19.59
N TYR A 420 -3.83 7.19 19.65
CA TYR A 420 -3.85 8.06 18.48
C TYR A 420 -2.59 8.92 18.46
N GLU A 421 -1.93 9.01 17.31
CA GLU A 421 -0.77 9.87 17.10
C GLU A 421 -1.05 10.75 15.87
N LYS A 422 -0.93 12.07 16.03
CA LYS A 422 -1.23 13.06 14.99
C LYS A 422 -2.64 12.89 14.38
N GLY A 423 -3.61 12.52 15.23
CA GLY A 423 -5.00 12.30 14.82
C GLY A 423 -5.26 10.99 14.06
N LYS A 424 -4.31 10.05 14.01
CA LYS A 424 -4.46 8.73 13.38
C LYS A 424 -4.26 7.58 14.37
N PRO A 425 -4.97 6.45 14.24
CA PRO A 425 -4.82 5.30 15.13
C PRO A 425 -3.44 4.65 14.98
N LYS A 426 -2.73 4.49 16.10
CA LYS A 426 -1.45 3.78 16.21
C LYS A 426 -1.68 2.39 16.78
N ARG A 427 -2.27 1.51 15.95
CA ARG A 427 -2.74 0.16 16.35
C ARG A 427 -1.67 -0.75 16.97
N SER A 428 -0.39 -0.57 16.62
CA SER A 428 0.73 -1.30 17.22
C SER A 428 0.85 -1.10 18.73
N ASP A 429 0.35 0.03 19.23
CA ASP A 429 0.51 0.46 20.61
C ASP A 429 -0.75 0.20 21.44
N TYR A 430 -1.79 -0.41 20.86
CA TYR A 430 -3.03 -0.73 21.57
C TYR A 430 -2.78 -1.83 22.60
N ARG A 431 -3.43 -1.73 23.77
CA ARG A 431 -3.24 -2.70 24.87
C ARG A 431 -4.56 -3.07 25.51
N LYS A 432 -4.62 -4.32 25.98
CA LYS A 432 -5.77 -4.87 26.70
C LYS A 432 -5.31 -5.28 28.08
N PHE A 433 -6.11 -4.95 29.07
CA PHE A 433 -5.82 -5.17 30.47
C PHE A 433 -6.91 -6.06 31.05
N LYS A 434 -6.53 -7.28 31.43
CA LYS A 434 -7.39 -8.15 32.23
C LYS A 434 -7.33 -7.65 33.67
N ILE A 435 -8.49 -7.29 34.23
CA ILE A 435 -8.62 -6.88 35.63
C ILE A 435 -8.38 -8.09 36.53
N GLN A 436 -7.54 -7.95 37.56
CA GLN A 436 -7.17 -9.07 38.43
C GLN A 436 -7.59 -8.86 39.88
N SER A 437 -7.60 -7.62 40.36
CA SER A 437 -7.72 -7.30 41.78
C SER A 437 -9.15 -6.95 42.22
N VAL A 438 -10.04 -6.63 41.26
CA VAL A 438 -11.41 -6.16 41.54
C VAL A 438 -12.40 -7.32 41.43
N LYS A 439 -13.22 -7.52 42.48
CA LYS A 439 -14.31 -8.50 42.51
C LYS A 439 -15.66 -7.81 42.34
N GLY A 440 -16.38 -8.14 41.27
CA GLY A 440 -17.68 -7.55 40.95
C GLY A 440 -17.58 -6.35 39.98
N PRO A 441 -18.72 -5.79 39.55
CA PRO A 441 -18.76 -4.71 38.57
C PRO A 441 -18.45 -3.35 39.22
N ASP A 442 -17.18 -3.11 39.54
CA ASP A 442 -16.68 -1.80 39.99
C ASP A 442 -15.79 -1.17 38.90
N ASP A 443 -16.42 -0.31 38.10
CA ASP A 443 -15.77 0.39 36.97
C ASP A 443 -14.65 1.32 37.45
N TYR A 444 -14.79 1.95 38.62
CA TYR A 444 -13.81 2.91 39.13
C TYR A 444 -12.56 2.20 39.64
N ALA A 445 -12.72 1.14 40.43
CA ALA A 445 -11.58 0.35 40.89
C ALA A 445 -10.85 -0.33 39.71
N SER A 446 -11.60 -0.80 38.71
CA SER A 446 -11.04 -1.40 37.50
C SER A 446 -10.21 -0.40 36.69
N MET A 447 -10.70 0.83 36.57
CA MET A 447 -10.00 1.94 35.93
C MET A 447 -8.72 2.31 36.67
N GLU A 448 -8.76 2.39 38.00
CA GLU A 448 -7.60 2.66 38.84
C GLU A 448 -6.51 1.60 38.64
N GLU A 449 -6.86 0.31 38.60
CA GLU A 449 -5.91 -0.78 38.34
C GLU A 449 -5.23 -0.63 36.97
N VAL A 450 -6.02 -0.40 35.91
CA VAL A 450 -5.54 -0.32 34.52
C VAL A 450 -4.55 0.82 34.34
N LEU A 451 -4.91 2.02 34.81
CA LEU A 451 -4.07 3.20 34.72
C LEU A 451 -2.81 3.02 35.55
N THR A 452 -2.93 2.57 36.80
CA THR A 452 -1.78 2.36 37.68
C THR A 452 -0.77 1.39 37.05
N ARG A 453 -1.24 0.27 36.47
CA ARG A 453 -0.38 -0.71 35.79
C ARG A 453 0.28 -0.13 34.53
N ARG A 454 -0.47 0.57 33.68
CA ARG A 454 0.05 1.17 32.43
C ARG A 454 1.19 2.17 32.71
N PHE A 455 1.00 3.04 33.68
CA PHE A 455 1.95 4.12 33.96
C PHE A 455 3.12 3.66 34.81
N SER A 456 2.89 2.78 35.81
CA SER A 456 3.99 2.20 36.60
C SER A 456 4.94 1.36 35.73
N HIS A 457 4.40 0.58 34.79
CA HIS A 457 5.22 -0.20 33.86
C HIS A 457 6.03 0.71 32.91
N GLY A 458 5.41 1.79 32.40
CA GLY A 458 6.11 2.77 31.57
C GLY A 458 7.24 3.50 32.31
N LEU A 459 7.06 3.78 33.62
CA LEU A 459 8.11 4.36 34.47
C LEU A 459 9.27 3.39 34.69
N ALA A 460 8.98 2.11 34.97
CA ALA A 460 10.00 1.08 35.12
C ALA A 460 10.84 0.91 33.84
N GLU A 461 10.19 0.84 32.67
CA GLU A 461 10.90 0.76 31.39
C GLU A 461 11.75 2.01 31.10
N LEU A 462 11.32 3.20 31.52
CA LEU A 462 12.12 4.43 31.36
C LEU A 462 13.35 4.45 32.27
N GLU A 463 13.30 3.79 33.43
CA GLU A 463 14.46 3.61 34.29
C GLU A 463 15.44 2.60 33.70
N GLU A 464 14.95 1.51 33.11
CA GLU A 464 15.76 0.49 32.43
C GLU A 464 16.36 0.99 31.10
N ALA A 465 15.61 1.74 30.29
CA ALA A 465 16.06 2.31 29.02
C ALA A 465 17.10 3.43 29.16
N LYS A 466 17.34 3.94 30.38
CA LYS A 466 18.52 4.79 30.66
C LYS A 466 19.83 3.99 30.61
N GLN A 467 19.76 2.66 30.69
CA GLN A 467 20.91 1.74 30.66
C GLN A 467 21.08 1.06 29.29
N GLU A 468 20.01 0.81 28.53
CA GLU A 468 20.07 0.23 27.18
C GLU A 468 19.26 1.07 26.16
N LYS A 469 19.84 1.32 24.96
CA LYS A 469 19.33 2.27 23.94
C LYS A 469 18.06 1.82 23.17
N GLU A 470 17.27 0.88 23.67
CA GLU A 470 16.02 0.46 23.03
C GLU A 470 14.80 1.00 23.79
N PHE A 471 14.04 1.89 23.14
CA PHE A 471 12.77 2.39 23.66
C PHE A 471 11.62 1.48 23.22
N SER A 472 10.88 0.94 24.20
CA SER A 472 9.67 0.16 23.99
C SER A 472 8.44 1.07 23.72
N SER A 473 7.32 0.48 23.28
CA SER A 473 6.04 1.20 23.12
C SER A 473 5.48 1.79 24.41
N PHE A 474 5.81 1.23 25.58
CA PHE A 474 5.26 1.65 26.88
C PHE A 474 6.04 2.80 27.52
N SER A 475 7.31 2.98 27.15
CA SER A 475 8.16 4.10 27.57
C SER A 475 7.77 5.46 26.97
N ARG A 476 6.79 5.49 26.05
CA ARG A 476 6.23 6.73 25.49
C ARG A 476 4.93 7.07 26.21
N PHE A 477 4.91 8.21 26.90
CA PHE A 477 3.71 8.71 27.56
C PHE A 477 2.85 9.57 26.61
N PRO A 478 1.53 9.61 26.83
CA PRO A 478 0.63 10.48 26.08
C PRO A 478 0.76 11.95 26.50
N ASP A 479 0.42 12.85 25.58
CA ASP A 479 0.26 14.28 25.85
C ASP A 479 -1.13 14.59 26.44
N LEU A 480 -2.10 13.67 26.25
CA LEU A 480 -3.46 13.78 26.75
C LEU A 480 -4.07 12.38 26.94
N ILE A 481 -4.73 12.18 28.07
CA ILE A 481 -5.52 10.98 28.38
C ILE A 481 -7.00 11.29 28.14
N MET A 482 -7.68 10.45 27.37
CA MET A 482 -9.12 10.51 27.13
C MET A 482 -9.85 9.35 27.81
N MET A 483 -10.68 9.65 28.79
CA MET A 483 -11.50 8.65 29.47
C MET A 483 -12.85 8.52 28.78
N ASP A 484 -13.31 7.30 28.46
CA ASP A 484 -14.68 7.08 28.03
C ASP A 484 -15.64 7.11 29.23
N GLY A 485 -15.87 8.31 29.73
CA GLY A 485 -16.66 8.55 30.93
C GLY A 485 -16.65 10.00 31.35
N GLY A 486 -17.52 10.33 32.29
CA GLY A 486 -17.69 11.69 32.81
C GLY A 486 -16.79 11.98 34.01
N LYS A 487 -17.29 12.84 34.90
CA LYS A 487 -16.57 13.36 36.07
C LYS A 487 -15.97 12.28 36.98
N GLY A 488 -16.68 11.17 37.20
CA GLY A 488 -16.20 10.08 38.07
C GLY A 488 -14.92 9.45 37.53
N GLN A 489 -14.94 9.05 36.26
CA GLN A 489 -13.82 8.40 35.58
C GLN A 489 -12.59 9.33 35.49
N VAL A 490 -12.82 10.60 35.17
CA VAL A 490 -11.74 11.61 35.10
C VAL A 490 -11.08 11.80 36.46
N ASN A 491 -11.85 11.88 37.55
CA ASN A 491 -11.30 12.05 38.89
C ASN A 491 -10.48 10.84 39.36
N VAL A 492 -10.86 9.62 38.97
CA VAL A 492 -10.06 8.42 39.24
C VAL A 492 -8.72 8.50 38.51
N ALA A 493 -8.73 8.86 37.23
CA ALA A 493 -7.51 9.00 36.45
C ALA A 493 -6.59 10.10 36.99
N LEU A 494 -7.14 11.26 37.38
CA LEU A 494 -6.38 12.33 38.02
C LEU A 494 -5.74 11.86 39.34
N ARG A 495 -6.46 11.12 40.17
CA ARG A 495 -5.91 10.55 41.41
C ARG A 495 -4.73 9.61 41.15
N VAL A 496 -4.83 8.77 40.12
CA VAL A 496 -3.71 7.88 39.73
C VAL A 496 -2.50 8.70 39.26
N MET A 497 -2.73 9.76 38.48
CA MET A 497 -1.65 10.65 38.03
C MET A 497 -0.96 11.34 39.21
N ASP A 498 -1.73 11.82 40.19
CA ASP A 498 -1.21 12.43 41.42
C ASP A 498 -0.39 11.43 42.24
N ASN A 499 -0.91 10.21 42.42
CA ASN A 499 -0.21 9.14 43.15
C ASN A 499 1.13 8.76 42.50
N LEU A 500 1.18 8.76 41.16
CA LEU A 500 2.38 8.48 40.38
C LEU A 500 3.25 9.73 40.12
N LYS A 501 2.84 10.90 40.63
CA LYS A 501 3.50 12.20 40.43
C LYS A 501 3.71 12.56 38.95
N MET A 502 2.72 12.27 38.12
CA MET A 502 2.73 12.54 36.68
C MET A 502 1.83 13.72 36.32
N ASN A 503 2.34 14.64 35.50
CA ASN A 503 1.60 15.83 35.05
C ASN A 503 1.03 15.63 33.64
N ILE A 504 0.19 14.61 33.45
CA ILE A 504 -0.48 14.37 32.16
C ILE A 504 -1.94 14.86 32.24
N PRO A 505 -2.38 15.75 31.33
CA PRO A 505 -3.77 16.18 31.25
C PRO A 505 -4.74 15.02 31.02
N VAL A 506 -5.89 15.03 31.71
CA VAL A 506 -6.95 14.03 31.59
C VAL A 506 -8.27 14.72 31.24
N CYS A 507 -8.93 14.30 30.16
CA CYS A 507 -10.29 14.73 29.84
C CYS A 507 -11.24 13.54 29.68
N GLY A 508 -12.52 13.76 30.00
CA GLY A 508 -13.59 12.76 29.85
C GLY A 508 -14.42 13.03 28.60
N MET A 509 -14.75 11.99 27.85
CA MET A 509 -15.68 12.05 26.72
C MET A 509 -17.11 11.83 27.23
N VAL A 510 -17.90 12.90 27.30
CA VAL A 510 -19.26 12.84 27.87
C VAL A 510 -20.27 12.39 26.83
N LYS A 511 -21.14 11.43 27.17
CA LYS A 511 -22.24 10.94 26.32
C LYS A 511 -23.56 11.67 26.64
N ASP A 512 -24.41 11.88 25.64
CA ASP A 512 -25.81 12.25 25.83
C ASP A 512 -26.70 11.02 26.11
N ASP A 513 -27.99 11.24 26.38
CA ASP A 513 -28.96 10.18 26.69
C ASP A 513 -29.13 9.16 25.54
N ASN A 514 -28.73 9.53 24.32
CA ASN A 514 -28.72 8.68 23.13
C ASN A 514 -27.34 8.04 22.85
N HIS A 515 -26.44 8.02 23.84
CA HIS A 515 -25.08 7.47 23.75
C HIS A 515 -24.17 8.16 22.70
N ARG A 516 -24.42 9.43 22.37
CA ARG A 516 -23.57 10.21 21.45
C ARG A 516 -22.69 11.18 22.21
N THR A 517 -21.48 11.42 21.73
CA THR A 517 -20.57 12.41 22.30
C THR A 517 -21.27 13.79 22.39
N ARG A 518 -21.34 14.38 23.58
CA ARG A 518 -21.97 15.69 23.84
C ARG A 518 -20.95 16.81 24.02
N GLY A 519 -19.81 16.49 24.61
CA GLY A 519 -18.75 17.44 24.92
C GLY A 519 -17.58 16.75 25.62
N LEU A 520 -16.61 17.56 26.05
CA LEU A 520 -15.49 17.09 26.88
C LEU A 520 -15.65 17.57 28.31
N PHE A 521 -15.23 16.77 29.27
CA PHE A 521 -15.11 17.18 30.67
C PHE A 521 -13.64 17.38 31.00
N PHE A 522 -13.24 18.59 31.36
CA PHE A 522 -11.85 18.94 31.66
C PHE A 522 -11.80 20.00 32.76
N ASN A 523 -10.85 19.86 33.71
CA ASN A 523 -10.70 20.79 34.86
C ASN A 523 -12.02 21.08 35.60
N ASN A 524 -12.83 20.04 35.83
CA ASN A 524 -14.12 20.11 36.51
C ASN A 524 -15.19 20.98 35.80
N VAL A 525 -15.01 21.23 34.50
CA VAL A 525 -15.93 21.97 33.63
C VAL A 525 -16.31 21.11 32.42
N GLU A 526 -17.57 21.15 32.01
CA GLU A 526 -18.01 20.58 30.74
C GLU A 526 -17.83 21.62 29.63
N ILE A 527 -17.05 21.26 28.61
CA ILE A 527 -16.70 22.09 27.46
C ILE A 527 -17.56 21.64 26.28
N PRO A 528 -18.48 22.50 25.80
CA PRO A 528 -19.29 22.19 24.64
C PRO A 528 -18.44 22.18 23.37
N ILE A 529 -18.79 21.30 22.43
CA ILE A 529 -18.07 21.17 21.16
C ILE A 529 -19.07 21.31 20.02
N GLU A 530 -18.69 22.10 19.01
CA GLU A 530 -19.50 22.28 17.82
C GLU A 530 -19.58 20.96 17.02
N LYS A 531 -20.79 20.43 16.80
CA LYS A 531 -21.02 19.14 16.14
C LYS A 531 -20.53 19.09 14.67
N SER A 532 -20.37 20.25 14.04
CA SER A 532 -19.86 20.41 12.68
C SER A 532 -18.32 20.30 12.60
N SER A 533 -17.63 20.51 13.72
CA SER A 533 -16.15 20.60 13.80
C SER A 533 -15.46 19.28 13.49
N GLU A 534 -14.21 19.36 13.01
CA GLU A 534 -13.40 18.17 12.78
C GLU A 534 -12.89 17.58 14.11
N GLY A 535 -12.70 18.42 15.14
CA GLY A 535 -12.42 18.01 16.51
C GLY A 535 -13.51 17.07 17.07
N PHE A 536 -14.79 17.43 16.93
CA PHE A 536 -15.91 16.58 17.35
C PHE A 536 -15.87 15.20 16.66
N ARG A 537 -15.69 15.19 15.33
CA ARG A 537 -15.61 13.94 14.54
C ARG A 537 -14.41 13.08 14.94
N LEU A 538 -13.28 13.68 15.33
CA LEU A 538 -12.13 12.94 15.82
C LEU A 538 -12.41 12.31 17.19
N ILE A 539 -13.03 13.04 18.12
CA ILE A 539 -13.41 12.50 19.44
C ILE A 539 -14.35 11.31 19.26
N THR A 540 -15.38 11.43 18.43
CA THR A 540 -16.30 10.31 18.16
C THR A 540 -15.57 9.09 17.59
N ARG A 541 -14.61 9.29 16.67
CA ARG A 541 -13.80 8.17 16.14
C ARG A 541 -12.91 7.53 17.22
N ILE A 542 -12.34 8.32 18.13
CA ILE A 542 -11.54 7.79 19.25
C ILE A 542 -12.45 6.97 20.17
N GLN A 543 -13.62 7.50 20.52
CA GLN A 543 -14.60 6.83 21.37
C GLN A 543 -15.11 5.52 20.75
N ASP A 544 -15.50 5.54 19.48
CA ASP A 544 -15.96 4.35 18.75
C ASP A 544 -14.86 3.29 18.63
N GLU A 545 -13.61 3.70 18.41
CA GLU A 545 -12.47 2.78 18.31
C GLU A 545 -12.12 2.15 19.66
N ALA A 546 -12.22 2.90 20.77
CA ALA A 546 -12.02 2.38 22.12
C ALA A 546 -13.07 1.31 22.45
N HIS A 547 -14.36 1.63 22.23
CA HIS A 547 -15.44 0.67 22.37
C HIS A 547 -15.27 -0.56 21.46
N ARG A 548 -14.97 -0.37 20.17
CA ARG A 548 -14.76 -1.48 19.21
C ARG A 548 -13.67 -2.42 19.72
N PHE A 549 -12.56 -1.86 20.20
CA PHE A 549 -11.42 -2.63 20.66
C PHE A 549 -11.74 -3.44 21.93
N ALA A 550 -12.55 -2.89 22.83
CA ALA A 550 -13.10 -3.59 23.99
C ALA A 550 -14.05 -4.74 23.59
N ILE A 551 -15.02 -4.47 22.70
CA ILE A 551 -16.01 -5.46 22.24
C ILE A 551 -15.34 -6.65 21.54
N GLU A 552 -14.36 -6.40 20.66
CA GLU A 552 -13.62 -7.47 19.97
C GLU A 552 -12.92 -8.40 20.96
N TYR A 553 -12.44 -7.87 22.09
CA TYR A 553 -11.84 -8.69 23.12
C TYR A 553 -12.85 -9.59 23.82
N HIS A 554 -14.00 -9.06 24.22
CA HIS A 554 -15.06 -9.87 24.83
C HIS A 554 -15.54 -10.96 23.87
N ARG A 555 -15.64 -10.66 22.57
CA ARG A 555 -15.96 -11.67 21.55
C ARG A 555 -14.90 -12.78 21.52
N SER A 556 -13.63 -12.42 21.61
CA SER A 556 -12.52 -13.40 21.65
C SER A 556 -12.53 -14.25 22.93
N LEU A 557 -12.79 -13.66 24.10
CA LEU A 557 -12.89 -14.38 25.38
C LEU A 557 -14.08 -15.34 25.38
N ARG A 558 -15.26 -14.89 24.93
CA ARG A 558 -16.44 -15.76 24.75
C ARG A 558 -16.14 -16.91 23.81
N SER A 559 -15.49 -16.65 22.68
CA SER A 559 -15.15 -17.71 21.71
C SER A 559 -14.14 -18.72 22.26
N LYS A 560 -13.24 -18.31 23.16
CA LYS A 560 -12.27 -19.23 23.79
C LYS A 560 -12.89 -20.06 24.91
N GLN A 561 -13.78 -19.49 25.73
CA GLN A 561 -14.48 -20.23 26.78
C GLN A 561 -15.64 -21.10 26.25
N GLN A 562 -16.28 -20.73 25.13
CA GLN A 562 -17.29 -21.58 24.47
C GLN A 562 -16.73 -22.86 23.84
N VAL A 563 -15.41 -22.98 23.69
CA VAL A 563 -14.79 -24.13 23.00
C VAL A 563 -14.51 -25.30 23.94
N HIS A 564 -14.62 -25.11 25.26
CA HIS A 564 -14.55 -26.21 26.22
C HIS A 564 -15.96 -26.78 26.45
N SER A 565 -16.33 -27.77 25.65
CA SER A 565 -17.53 -28.56 25.86
C SER A 565 -17.28 -29.55 26.99
N ILE A 566 -18.30 -29.87 27.79
CA ILE A 566 -18.26 -30.97 28.77
C ILE A 566 -17.83 -32.30 28.09
N LEU A 567 -18.08 -32.45 26.79
CA LEU A 567 -17.65 -33.60 25.99
C LEU A 567 -16.12 -33.65 25.75
N ASP A 568 -15.42 -32.53 25.93
CA ASP A 568 -13.95 -32.46 25.79
C ASP A 568 -13.24 -33.06 27.03
N ASP A 569 -13.95 -33.25 28.15
CA ASP A 569 -13.46 -33.92 29.36
C ASP A 569 -13.53 -35.46 29.28
N ILE A 570 -14.18 -35.99 28.25
CA ILE A 570 -14.38 -37.44 28.08
C ILE A 570 -13.19 -38.05 27.34
N ASP A 571 -12.41 -38.88 28.04
CA ASP A 571 -11.23 -39.54 27.50
C ASP A 571 -11.54 -40.39 26.24
N GLY A 572 -10.98 -40.00 25.10
CA GLY A 572 -11.22 -40.67 23.81
C GLY A 572 -12.30 -40.01 22.93
N ILE A 573 -12.95 -38.93 23.37
CA ILE A 573 -13.84 -38.12 22.55
C ILE A 573 -13.10 -36.91 22.00
N GLY A 574 -12.44 -37.11 20.86
CA GLY A 574 -11.77 -36.03 20.14
C GLY A 574 -12.72 -35.11 19.36
N PRO A 575 -12.22 -34.01 18.76
CA PRO A 575 -13.03 -32.98 18.10
C PRO A 575 -13.96 -33.49 17.01
N ALA A 576 -13.57 -34.57 16.30
CA ALA A 576 -14.37 -35.19 15.26
C ALA A 576 -15.60 -35.94 15.81
N ARG A 577 -15.43 -36.70 16.90
CA ARG A 577 -16.51 -37.45 17.57
C ARG A 577 -17.49 -36.53 18.26
N ARG A 578 -16.99 -35.48 18.93
CA ARG A 578 -17.81 -34.41 19.50
C ARG A 578 -18.71 -33.74 18.45
N LYS A 579 -18.14 -33.36 17.31
CA LYS A 579 -18.90 -32.73 16.22
C LYS A 579 -19.97 -33.68 15.66
N ALA A 580 -19.69 -34.98 15.61
CA ALA A 580 -20.65 -35.96 15.17
C ALA A 580 -21.81 -36.14 16.18
N LEU A 581 -21.51 -36.27 17.47
CA LEU A 581 -22.53 -36.34 18.53
C LEU A 581 -23.43 -35.11 18.52
N MET A 582 -22.85 -33.90 18.48
CA MET A 582 -23.59 -32.65 18.43
C MET A 582 -24.44 -32.51 17.15
N ARG A 583 -23.99 -33.05 16.02
CA ARG A 583 -24.78 -33.01 14.77
C ARG A 583 -25.95 -34.00 14.79
N THR A 584 -25.78 -35.14 15.44
CA THR A 584 -26.81 -36.19 15.51
C THR A 584 -27.88 -35.87 16.55
N PHE A 585 -27.47 -35.51 17.77
CA PHE A 585 -28.38 -35.35 18.91
C PHE A 585 -28.82 -33.90 19.15
N LYS A 586 -28.17 -32.93 18.49
CA LYS A 586 -28.51 -31.49 18.47
C LYS A 586 -28.38 -30.74 19.81
N SER A 587 -28.42 -31.40 20.97
CA SER A 587 -28.19 -30.81 22.29
C SER A 587 -27.41 -31.76 23.22
N LEU A 588 -26.80 -31.22 24.29
CA LEU A 588 -26.11 -32.01 25.32
C LEU A 588 -27.07 -32.87 26.14
N GLU A 589 -28.29 -32.37 26.41
CA GLU A 589 -29.35 -33.12 27.10
C GLU A 589 -29.75 -34.35 26.30
N ALA A 590 -29.91 -34.21 24.98
CA ALA A 590 -30.23 -35.35 24.10
C ALA A 590 -29.08 -36.37 23.98
N ILE A 591 -27.83 -35.96 24.21
CA ILE A 591 -26.68 -36.88 24.28
C ILE A 591 -26.69 -37.61 25.63
N ARG A 592 -27.01 -36.89 26.72
CA ARG A 592 -27.11 -37.45 28.07
C ARG A 592 -28.22 -38.49 28.16
N ASP A 593 -29.37 -38.26 27.55
CA ASP A 593 -30.53 -39.15 27.64
C ASP A 593 -30.49 -40.31 26.63
N ALA A 594 -29.51 -40.32 25.72
CA ALA A 594 -29.37 -41.36 24.70
C ALA A 594 -28.75 -42.65 25.26
N SER A 595 -29.26 -43.79 24.80
CA SER A 595 -28.71 -45.10 25.14
C SER A 595 -27.32 -45.33 24.49
N GLU A 596 -26.51 -46.24 25.04
CA GLU A 596 -25.20 -46.59 24.47
C GLU A 596 -25.31 -46.99 22.98
N GLU A 597 -26.36 -47.75 22.63
CA GLU A 597 -26.61 -48.17 21.24
C GLU A 597 -26.95 -47.00 20.31
N GLU A 598 -27.62 -45.97 20.80
CA GLU A 598 -27.93 -44.76 20.04
C GLU A 598 -26.69 -43.88 19.86
N LEU A 599 -25.91 -43.70 20.91
CA LEU A 599 -24.64 -42.97 20.87
C LEU A 599 -23.67 -43.60 19.87
N ALA A 600 -23.67 -44.93 19.75
CA ALA A 600 -22.85 -45.66 18.78
C ALA A 600 -23.25 -45.42 17.31
N LYS A 601 -24.49 -44.99 17.05
CA LYS A 601 -24.98 -44.71 15.67
C LYS A 601 -24.47 -43.37 15.12
N ALA A 602 -23.90 -42.50 15.96
CA ALA A 602 -23.35 -41.23 15.48
C ALA A 602 -22.10 -41.46 14.59
N PRO A 603 -21.92 -40.70 13.50
CA PRO A 603 -20.81 -40.90 12.57
C PRO A 603 -19.45 -40.84 13.28
N SER A 604 -18.56 -41.81 13.05
CA SER A 604 -17.22 -41.90 13.69
C SER A 604 -17.21 -42.32 15.18
N MET A 605 -18.36 -42.71 15.74
CA MET A 605 -18.45 -43.39 17.04
C MET A 605 -18.23 -44.90 16.87
N ASN A 606 -17.64 -45.52 17.90
CA ASN A 606 -17.56 -46.98 18.04
C ASN A 606 -18.10 -47.37 19.42
N ALA A 607 -18.38 -48.65 19.65
CA ALA A 607 -18.96 -49.14 20.91
C ALA A 607 -18.19 -48.65 22.14
N ASN A 608 -16.86 -48.71 22.12
CA ASN A 608 -16.03 -48.24 23.23
C ASN A 608 -16.17 -46.73 23.50
N SER A 609 -16.23 -45.90 22.45
CA SER A 609 -16.41 -44.45 22.62
C SER A 609 -17.83 -44.09 23.06
N ALA A 610 -18.84 -44.83 22.59
CA ALA A 610 -20.23 -44.64 22.99
C ALA A 610 -20.43 -45.00 24.47
N LYS A 611 -19.84 -46.11 24.90
CA LYS A 611 -19.81 -46.52 26.30
C LYS A 611 -19.19 -45.47 27.22
N LYS A 612 -18.03 -44.92 26.85
CA LYS A 612 -17.39 -43.85 27.63
C LYS A 612 -18.22 -42.57 27.74
N VAL A 613 -19.01 -42.24 26.72
CA VAL A 613 -19.94 -41.10 26.79
C VAL A 613 -21.11 -41.41 27.71
N TYR A 614 -21.65 -42.64 27.63
CA TYR A 614 -22.73 -43.09 28.49
C TYR A 614 -22.31 -43.10 29.97
N ASP A 615 -21.16 -43.72 30.29
CA ASP A 615 -20.55 -43.81 31.62
C ASP A 615 -20.13 -42.44 32.21
N PHE A 616 -19.99 -41.40 31.39
CA PHE A 616 -19.67 -40.06 31.87
C PHE A 616 -20.94 -39.33 32.37
N PHE A 617 -22.10 -39.68 31.82
CA PHE A 617 -23.37 -39.02 32.13
C PHE A 617 -24.28 -39.82 33.07
N HIS A 618 -23.99 -41.12 33.26
CA HIS A 618 -24.67 -42.08 34.14
C HIS A 618 -23.63 -42.79 35.01
#